data_AF-A0A955DHY6-F1
#
_entry.id   AF-A0A955DHY6-F1
#
_cell.length_a   1.000
_cell.length_b   1.000
_cell.length_c   1.000
_cell.angle_alpha   90.00
_cell.angle_beta   90.00
_cell.angle_gamma   90.00
#
_symmetry.space_group_name_H-M   'P 1'
#
loop_
_entity.id
_entity.type
_entity.pdbx_description
1 polymer ?
#
loop_
_entity_poly.entity_id
_entity_poly.type
_entity_poly.pdbx_seq_one_letter_code
_entity_poly.pdbx_strand_id
1 'polypeptide(L)'
;MADDRRREVEVGAGLQESRLNEEFIDALKKHGPKVIYALAAVVLVTYGVTFYQKHKANQKDEAFAQLDAVSNEPDALLNVAQETEGQGAVPLMARLNAASAMMDSARARIRPGVTPTTAKPEDQLSDAQVQEQYQKAAVELQAVITATKGTDKHLILQRARWDLASAKASLGETDAAKQIINDYVAYAEAHDLKSQADIGRKRLATFDQTAKPKMVRQSQLLMSPVVTPPGATPAVATTDDGPKTPRGNKLDVEGQKLLERILRGEEDLPKDWKRTDTDILIPVRDDGGQIIAWYSKTSLERGAVDPRWVRVLAETLRGNVERSDELEQEILHQEGMLTKKSETEKPETPPAEEQPAPTPAPTPGG
;
A
#
# COMPACT_ATOMS: atom_id res chain seq x y z
N MET A 1 -46.72 -29.97 41.08
CA MET A 1 -46.23 -31.24 40.49
C MET A 1 -45.23 -31.04 39.34
N ALA A 2 -44.43 -29.95 39.33
CA ALA A 2 -43.43 -29.69 38.29
C ALA A 2 -41.99 -29.44 38.83
N ASP A 3 -41.80 -29.39 40.16
CA ASP A 3 -40.51 -29.07 40.79
C ASP A 3 -39.61 -30.29 41.06
N ASP A 4 -40.18 -31.49 41.27
CA ASP A 4 -39.37 -32.65 41.67
C ASP A 4 -38.52 -33.25 40.55
N ARG A 5 -38.81 -32.95 39.27
CA ARG A 5 -38.01 -33.46 38.14
C ARG A 5 -36.68 -32.74 37.93
N ARG A 6 -36.49 -31.54 38.51
CA ARG A 6 -35.23 -30.79 38.37
C ARG A 6 -34.16 -31.21 39.39
N ARG A 7 -34.56 -31.78 40.53
CA ARG A 7 -33.61 -32.23 41.57
C ARG A 7 -32.93 -33.57 41.25
N GLU A 8 -33.55 -34.41 40.44
CA GLU A 8 -33.01 -35.74 40.12
C GLU A 8 -31.92 -35.71 39.03
N VAL A 9 -31.85 -34.64 38.24
CA VAL A 9 -30.80 -34.44 37.22
C VAL A 9 -29.48 -33.92 37.83
N GLU A 10 -29.55 -33.25 38.99
CA GLU A 10 -28.38 -32.62 39.63
C GLU A 10 -27.54 -33.60 40.48
N VAL A 11 -28.12 -34.72 40.92
CA VAL A 11 -27.46 -35.65 41.87
C VAL A 11 -26.83 -36.86 41.16
N GLY A 12 -27.23 -37.17 39.93
CA GLY A 12 -26.70 -38.29 39.13
C GLY A 12 -25.45 -38.00 38.31
N ALA A 13 -25.17 -36.72 38.00
CA ALA A 13 -24.05 -36.33 37.13
C ALA A 13 -22.68 -36.42 37.84
N GLY A 14 -22.62 -36.23 39.17
CA GLY A 14 -21.35 -36.16 39.90
C GLY A 14 -20.65 -37.51 40.17
N LEU A 15 -21.38 -38.63 40.18
CA LEU A 15 -20.81 -39.95 40.50
C LEU A 15 -20.15 -40.64 39.31
N GLN A 16 -20.56 -40.33 38.07
CA GLN A 16 -19.88 -40.85 36.87
C GLN A 16 -18.60 -40.07 36.54
N GLU A 17 -18.57 -38.76 36.80
CA GLU A 17 -17.36 -37.94 36.61
C GLU A 17 -16.22 -38.34 37.57
N SER A 18 -16.55 -38.77 38.80
CA SER A 18 -15.53 -39.19 39.78
C SER A 18 -14.81 -40.48 39.38
N ARG A 19 -15.49 -41.45 38.72
CA ARG A 19 -14.86 -42.68 38.22
C ARG A 19 -13.98 -42.42 36.99
N LEU A 20 -14.43 -41.53 36.11
CA LEU A 20 -13.66 -41.15 34.91
C LEU A 20 -12.30 -40.52 35.30
N ASN A 21 -12.25 -39.83 36.43
CA ASN A 21 -11.03 -39.21 36.94
C ASN A 21 -10.04 -40.24 37.55
N GLU A 22 -10.52 -41.29 38.23
CA GLU A 22 -9.65 -42.35 38.77
C GLU A 22 -8.99 -43.18 37.67
N GLU A 23 -9.75 -43.56 36.63
CA GLU A 23 -9.20 -44.29 35.47
C GLU A 23 -8.19 -43.44 34.70
N PHE A 24 -8.45 -42.14 34.57
CA PHE A 24 -7.49 -41.19 33.97
C PHE A 24 -6.21 -41.10 34.80
N ILE A 25 -6.31 -40.97 36.13
CA ILE A 25 -5.15 -40.90 37.03
C ILE A 25 -4.33 -42.19 36.99
N ASP A 26 -4.95 -43.36 36.99
CA ASP A 26 -4.22 -44.63 36.92
C ASP A 26 -3.60 -44.87 35.54
N ALA A 27 -4.26 -44.46 34.46
CA ALA A 27 -3.66 -44.41 33.13
C ALA A 27 -2.44 -43.47 33.10
N LEU A 28 -2.52 -42.31 33.76
CA LEU A 28 -1.43 -41.34 33.88
C LEU A 28 -0.34 -41.82 34.84
N LYS A 29 -0.60 -42.66 35.84
CA LYS A 29 0.48 -43.27 36.63
C LYS A 29 1.21 -44.34 35.84
N LYS A 30 0.47 -45.16 35.08
CA LYS A 30 1.04 -46.27 34.29
C LYS A 30 1.80 -45.79 33.06
N HIS A 31 1.29 -44.76 32.37
CA HIS A 31 1.84 -44.25 31.12
C HIS A 31 2.38 -42.81 31.21
N GLY A 32 2.21 -42.14 32.35
CA GLY A 32 2.55 -40.73 32.56
C GLY A 32 3.93 -40.34 32.12
N PRO A 33 5.01 -41.05 32.51
CA PRO A 33 6.34 -40.70 32.05
C PRO A 33 6.43 -40.67 30.51
N LYS A 34 5.87 -41.68 29.81
CA LYS A 34 5.85 -41.73 28.35
C LYS A 34 5.00 -40.62 27.73
N VAL A 35 3.82 -40.35 28.30
CA VAL A 35 2.92 -39.28 27.84
C VAL A 35 3.55 -37.91 28.06
N ILE A 36 4.22 -37.67 29.20
CA ILE A 36 4.93 -36.43 29.50
C ILE A 36 6.10 -36.25 28.54
N TYR A 37 6.89 -37.29 28.25
CA TYR A 37 7.97 -37.18 27.25
C TYR A 37 7.43 -36.90 25.84
N ALA A 38 6.32 -37.54 25.45
CA ALA A 38 5.68 -37.26 24.16
C ALA A 38 5.17 -35.81 24.09
N LEU A 39 4.51 -35.33 25.15
CA LEU A 39 4.04 -33.94 25.25
C LEU A 39 5.21 -32.95 25.23
N ALA A 40 6.27 -33.22 26.00
CA ALA A 40 7.49 -32.42 26.01
C ALA A 40 8.16 -32.37 24.63
N ALA A 41 8.19 -33.49 23.90
CA ALA A 41 8.70 -33.52 22.53
C ALA A 41 7.86 -32.64 21.58
N VAL A 42 6.52 -32.69 21.68
CA VAL A 42 5.63 -31.82 20.89
C VAL A 42 5.85 -30.34 21.24
N VAL A 43 5.97 -30.00 22.52
CA VAL A 43 6.26 -28.62 22.97
C VAL A 43 7.63 -28.16 22.46
N LEU A 44 8.66 -29.00 22.51
CA LEU A 44 9.99 -28.65 22.00
C LEU A 44 10.00 -28.44 20.49
N VAL A 45 9.30 -29.28 19.72
CA VAL A 45 9.22 -29.13 18.26
C VAL A 45 8.47 -27.85 17.89
N THR A 46 7.33 -27.57 18.53
CA THR A 46 6.56 -26.35 18.27
C THR A 46 7.32 -25.09 18.68
N TYR A 47 7.98 -25.09 19.84
CA TYR A 47 8.84 -23.99 20.26
C TYR A 47 10.03 -23.80 19.31
N GLY A 48 10.69 -24.88 18.88
CA GLY A 48 11.81 -24.82 17.93
C GLY A 48 11.41 -24.22 16.58
N VAL A 49 10.25 -24.62 16.03
CA VAL A 49 9.72 -24.07 14.78
C VAL A 49 9.38 -22.58 14.93
N THR A 50 8.68 -22.19 16.00
CA THR A 50 8.33 -20.77 16.23
C THR A 50 9.56 -19.90 16.47
N PHE A 51 10.55 -20.39 17.21
CA PHE A 51 11.83 -19.72 17.42
C PHE A 51 12.57 -19.51 16.10
N TYR A 52 12.62 -20.54 15.25
CA TYR A 52 13.25 -20.44 13.93
C TYR A 52 12.54 -19.45 13.00
N GLN A 53 11.20 -19.46 12.98
CA GLN A 53 10.41 -18.51 12.21
C GLN A 53 10.61 -17.07 12.70
N LYS A 54 10.62 -16.84 14.02
CA LYS A 54 10.92 -15.53 14.62
C LYS A 54 12.32 -15.07 14.27
N HIS A 55 13.31 -15.96 14.33
CA HIS A 55 14.68 -15.61 13.96
C HIS A 55 14.79 -15.19 12.49
N LYS A 56 14.14 -15.92 11.57
CA LYS A 56 14.06 -15.53 10.15
C LYS A 56 13.30 -14.22 9.93
N ALA A 57 12.25 -13.94 10.69
CA ALA A 57 11.52 -12.68 10.62
C ALA A 57 12.41 -11.52 11.09
N ASN A 58 13.05 -11.66 12.25
CA ASN A 58 13.96 -10.65 12.80
C ASN A 58 15.11 -10.31 11.85
N GLN A 59 15.68 -11.30 11.15
CA GLN A 59 16.72 -11.03 10.15
C GLN A 59 16.20 -10.16 9.00
N LYS A 60 14.96 -10.37 8.55
CA LYS A 60 14.35 -9.52 7.51
C LYS A 60 14.02 -8.13 8.04
N ASP A 61 13.53 -8.03 9.27
CA ASP A 61 13.22 -6.74 9.89
C ASP A 61 14.49 -5.90 10.07
N GLU A 62 15.60 -6.53 10.49
CA GLU A 62 16.92 -5.89 10.57
C GLU A 62 17.41 -5.44 9.19
N ALA A 63 17.21 -6.25 8.16
CA ALA A 63 17.55 -5.90 6.78
C ALA A 63 16.77 -4.68 6.26
N PHE A 64 15.47 -4.62 6.53
CA PHE A 64 14.66 -3.46 6.21
C PHE A 64 15.09 -2.23 7.00
N ALA A 65 15.41 -2.40 8.29
CA ALA A 65 15.95 -1.30 9.11
C ALA A 65 17.28 -0.76 8.56
N GLN A 66 18.16 -1.61 8.04
CA GLN A 66 19.39 -1.19 7.35
C GLN A 66 19.09 -0.42 6.07
N LEU A 67 18.15 -0.90 5.25
CA LEU A 67 17.73 -0.21 4.03
C LEU A 67 17.13 1.18 4.33
N ASP A 68 16.30 1.29 5.35
CA ASP A 68 15.66 2.55 5.75
C ASP A 68 16.63 3.54 6.41
N ALA A 69 17.69 3.04 7.05
CA ALA A 69 18.71 3.86 7.69
C ALA A 69 19.67 4.52 6.68
N VAL A 70 19.79 3.96 5.48
CA VAL A 70 20.71 4.45 4.45
C VAL A 70 20.06 5.58 3.66
N SER A 71 20.80 6.69 3.52
CA SER A 71 20.37 7.83 2.69
C SER A 71 20.28 7.45 1.20
N ASN A 72 19.73 8.33 0.36
CA ASN A 72 19.65 8.12 -1.11
C ASN A 72 21.02 8.19 -1.83
N GLU A 73 22.07 7.65 -1.23
CA GLU A 73 23.40 7.49 -1.79
C GLU A 73 23.50 6.11 -2.48
N PRO A 74 23.72 6.05 -3.81
CA PRO A 74 23.67 4.79 -4.55
C PRO A 74 24.65 3.73 -4.05
N ASP A 75 25.89 4.11 -3.73
CA ASP A 75 26.92 3.16 -3.31
C ASP A 75 26.59 2.54 -1.95
N ALA A 76 26.04 3.32 -1.02
CA ALA A 76 25.57 2.82 0.27
C ALA A 76 24.39 1.84 0.11
N LEU A 77 23.45 2.15 -0.79
CA LEU A 77 22.33 1.25 -1.12
C LEU A 77 22.82 -0.05 -1.78
N LEU A 78 23.85 0.01 -2.63
CA LEU A 78 24.45 -1.18 -3.22
C LEU A 78 25.18 -2.04 -2.19
N ASN A 79 25.84 -1.43 -1.21
CA ASN A 79 26.44 -2.15 -0.09
C ASN A 79 25.36 -2.88 0.74
N VAL A 80 24.24 -2.22 1.07
CA VAL A 80 23.09 -2.88 1.72
C VAL A 80 22.58 -4.04 0.88
N ALA A 81 22.50 -3.87 -0.45
CA ALA A 81 22.07 -4.95 -1.33
C ALA A 81 23.00 -6.17 -1.31
N GLN A 82 24.30 -5.96 -1.11
CA GLN A 82 25.29 -7.02 -1.00
C GLN A 82 25.25 -7.67 0.39
N GLU A 83 25.14 -6.89 1.46
CA GLU A 83 25.11 -7.37 2.84
C GLU A 83 23.82 -8.14 3.17
N THR A 84 22.71 -7.78 2.52
CA THR A 84 21.39 -8.41 2.71
C THR A 84 21.08 -9.48 1.66
N GLU A 85 22.11 -10.00 0.96
CA GLU A 85 21.92 -11.05 -0.04
C GLU A 85 21.22 -12.29 0.56
N GLY A 86 20.23 -12.83 -0.16
CA GLY A 86 19.41 -13.96 0.32
C GLY A 86 18.28 -13.59 1.28
N GLN A 87 18.18 -12.34 1.74
CA GLN A 87 17.14 -11.87 2.67
C GLN A 87 15.85 -11.44 1.95
N GLY A 88 15.44 -12.21 0.94
CA GLY A 88 14.17 -12.01 0.24
C GLY A 88 14.18 -10.83 -0.74
N ALA A 89 13.32 -9.84 -0.51
CA ALA A 89 13.13 -8.70 -1.41
C ALA A 89 14.05 -7.51 -1.12
N VAL A 90 14.63 -7.44 0.07
CA VAL A 90 15.48 -6.32 0.53
C VAL A 90 16.63 -6.01 -0.44
N PRO A 91 17.47 -6.98 -0.86
CA PRO A 91 18.59 -6.66 -1.76
C PRO A 91 18.13 -6.17 -3.14
N LEU A 92 16.96 -6.61 -3.60
CA LEU A 92 16.36 -6.16 -4.86
C LEU A 92 15.82 -4.73 -4.75
N MET A 93 15.18 -4.41 -3.63
CA MET A 93 14.69 -3.06 -3.33
C MET A 93 15.85 -2.08 -3.17
N ALA A 94 16.92 -2.48 -2.50
CA ALA A 94 18.13 -1.69 -2.35
C ALA A 94 18.76 -1.34 -3.71
N ARG A 95 18.90 -2.33 -4.62
CA ARG A 95 19.36 -2.09 -6.02
C ARG A 95 18.42 -1.18 -6.81
N LEU A 96 17.11 -1.37 -6.69
CA LEU A 96 16.12 -0.49 -7.35
C LEU A 96 16.24 0.96 -6.86
N ASN A 97 16.39 1.16 -5.55
CA ASN A 97 16.57 2.48 -4.96
C ASN A 97 17.90 3.10 -5.38
N ALA A 98 18.98 2.31 -5.44
CA ALA A 98 20.28 2.77 -5.92
C ALA A 98 20.19 3.24 -7.38
N ALA A 99 19.57 2.45 -8.26
CA ALA A 99 19.35 2.82 -9.65
C ALA A 99 18.49 4.09 -9.79
N SER A 100 17.43 4.21 -8.98
CA SER A 100 16.61 5.43 -8.94
C SER A 100 17.43 6.66 -8.53
N ALA A 101 18.25 6.54 -7.48
CA ALA A 101 19.11 7.63 -7.02
C ALA A 101 20.14 8.05 -8.08
N MET A 102 20.73 7.08 -8.82
CA MET A 102 21.59 7.37 -9.97
C MET A 102 20.84 8.12 -11.06
N MET A 103 19.64 7.67 -11.44
CA MET A 103 18.80 8.35 -12.43
C MET A 103 18.38 9.75 -11.97
N ASP A 104 18.08 9.94 -10.69
CA ASP A 104 17.73 11.25 -10.10
C ASP A 104 18.91 12.22 -10.17
N SER A 105 20.10 11.74 -9.82
CA SER A 105 21.35 12.50 -9.94
C SER A 105 21.63 12.92 -11.39
N ALA A 106 21.41 12.00 -12.34
CA ALA A 106 21.60 12.23 -13.77
C ALA A 106 20.60 13.26 -14.31
N ARG A 107 19.33 13.19 -13.89
CA ARG A 107 18.29 14.17 -14.23
C ARG A 107 18.58 15.55 -13.67
N ALA A 108 19.04 15.61 -12.43
CA ALA A 108 19.39 16.87 -11.76
C ALA A 108 20.76 17.43 -12.19
N ARG A 109 21.57 16.63 -12.90
CA ARG A 109 22.97 16.93 -13.29
C ARG A 109 23.85 17.30 -12.08
N ILE A 110 23.60 16.67 -10.95
CA ILE A 110 24.39 16.83 -9.72
C ILE A 110 24.88 15.46 -9.25
N ARG A 111 26.04 15.41 -8.60
CA ARG A 111 26.59 14.17 -8.04
C ARG A 111 25.57 13.49 -7.10
N PRO A 112 25.46 12.14 -7.13
CA PRO A 112 24.63 11.42 -6.16
C PRO A 112 24.93 11.82 -4.71
N GLY A 113 23.90 11.79 -3.85
CA GLY A 113 23.99 12.20 -2.44
C GLY A 113 23.96 13.71 -2.19
N VAL A 114 24.10 14.54 -3.22
CA VAL A 114 24.02 16.00 -3.10
C VAL A 114 22.60 16.47 -3.43
N THR A 115 22.04 17.35 -2.57
CA THR A 115 20.73 17.96 -2.87
C THR A 115 20.90 19.19 -3.77
N PRO A 116 19.92 19.53 -4.62
CA PRO A 116 19.99 20.73 -5.46
C PRO A 116 20.22 22.03 -4.66
N THR A 117 19.74 22.09 -3.41
CA THR A 117 19.90 23.24 -2.51
C THR A 117 21.30 23.39 -1.91
N THR A 118 22.07 22.30 -1.84
CA THR A 118 23.42 22.28 -1.27
C THR A 118 24.51 22.10 -2.33
N ALA A 119 24.11 21.94 -3.59
CA ALA A 119 25.02 21.63 -4.68
C ALA A 119 25.98 22.80 -4.96
N LYS A 120 27.27 22.48 -5.04
CA LYS A 120 28.30 23.43 -5.45
C LYS A 120 28.61 23.26 -6.95
N PRO A 121 29.25 24.24 -7.61
CA PRO A 121 29.63 24.12 -9.02
C PRO A 121 30.44 22.85 -9.34
N GLU A 122 31.31 22.40 -8.43
CA GLU A 122 32.10 21.17 -8.55
C GLU A 122 31.28 19.87 -8.43
N ASP A 123 30.03 19.94 -7.99
CA ASP A 123 29.12 18.80 -7.91
C ASP A 123 28.35 18.59 -9.22
N GLN A 124 28.47 19.50 -10.18
CA GLN A 124 27.79 19.39 -11.47
C GLN A 124 28.38 18.24 -12.30
N LEU A 125 27.49 17.42 -12.85
CA LEU A 125 27.87 16.33 -13.75
C LEU A 125 28.03 16.84 -15.18
N SER A 126 29.13 16.46 -15.83
CA SER A 126 29.28 16.59 -17.27
C SER A 126 28.32 15.65 -18.01
N ASP A 127 28.05 15.92 -19.30
CA ASP A 127 27.17 15.06 -20.11
C ASP A 127 27.65 13.59 -20.16
N ALA A 128 28.96 13.37 -20.18
CA ALA A 128 29.55 12.03 -20.12
C ALA A 128 29.26 11.33 -18.78
N GLN A 129 29.36 12.05 -17.66
CA GLN A 129 29.02 11.50 -16.34
C GLN A 129 27.51 11.25 -16.20
N VAL A 130 26.66 12.10 -16.78
CA VAL A 130 25.21 11.85 -16.84
C VAL A 130 24.91 10.55 -17.58
N GLN A 131 25.55 10.31 -18.73
CA GLN A 131 25.41 9.05 -19.45
C GLN A 131 25.93 7.85 -18.63
N GLU A 132 27.07 8.01 -17.96
CA GLU A 132 27.63 6.97 -17.08
C GLU A 132 26.64 6.59 -15.95
N GLN A 133 25.98 7.57 -15.32
CA GLN A 133 24.97 7.30 -14.28
C GLN A 133 23.79 6.50 -14.82
N TYR A 134 23.27 6.83 -16.01
CA TYR A 134 22.21 6.04 -16.63
C TYR A 134 22.67 4.63 -17.03
N GLN A 135 23.93 4.45 -17.46
CA GLN A 135 24.49 3.14 -17.75
C GLN A 135 24.59 2.28 -16.48
N LYS A 136 25.11 2.83 -15.38
CA LYS A 136 25.17 2.15 -14.08
C LYS A 136 23.78 1.76 -13.59
N ALA A 137 22.82 2.67 -13.64
CA ALA A 137 21.43 2.39 -13.29
C ALA A 137 20.86 1.24 -14.14
N ALA A 138 21.11 1.24 -15.45
CA ALA A 138 20.62 0.20 -16.35
C ALA A 138 21.20 -1.19 -16.03
N VAL A 139 22.48 -1.27 -15.63
CA VAL A 139 23.12 -2.52 -15.19
C VAL A 139 22.42 -3.07 -13.94
N GLU A 140 22.20 -2.22 -12.93
CA GLU A 140 21.55 -2.64 -11.68
C GLU A 140 20.09 -3.06 -11.90
N LEU A 141 19.35 -2.33 -12.73
CA LEU A 141 17.97 -2.67 -13.09
C LEU A 141 17.88 -4.00 -13.85
N GLN A 142 18.83 -4.26 -14.76
CA GLN A 142 18.91 -5.53 -15.47
C GLN A 142 19.22 -6.69 -14.52
N ALA A 143 20.07 -6.47 -13.51
CA ALA A 143 20.34 -7.46 -12.47
C ALA A 143 19.07 -7.79 -11.67
N VAL A 144 18.28 -6.78 -11.28
CA VAL A 144 16.98 -6.98 -10.60
C VAL A 144 15.99 -7.75 -11.47
N ILE A 145 15.87 -7.41 -12.76
CA ILE A 145 15.00 -8.13 -13.71
C ILE A 145 15.41 -9.61 -13.81
N THR A 146 16.72 -9.87 -13.84
CA THR A 146 17.26 -11.23 -13.95
C THR A 146 16.95 -12.04 -12.68
N ALA A 147 17.21 -11.45 -11.51
CA ALA A 147 16.99 -12.10 -10.22
C ALA A 147 15.51 -12.31 -9.86
N THR A 148 14.60 -11.54 -10.46
CA THR A 148 13.15 -11.66 -10.22
C THR A 148 12.42 -12.55 -11.23
N LYS A 149 13.08 -12.94 -12.32
CA LYS A 149 12.49 -13.77 -13.37
C LYS A 149 12.06 -15.14 -12.81
N GLY A 150 10.78 -15.50 -13.00
CA GLY A 150 10.22 -16.77 -12.50
C GLY A 150 9.92 -16.79 -11.00
N THR A 151 10.01 -15.65 -10.31
CA THR A 151 9.62 -15.52 -8.90
C THR A 151 8.25 -14.87 -8.76
N ASP A 152 7.70 -14.89 -7.56
CA ASP A 152 6.46 -14.22 -7.14
C ASP A 152 6.59 -12.69 -7.00
N LYS A 153 7.76 -12.11 -7.30
CA LYS A 153 8.07 -10.69 -7.09
C LYS A 153 7.65 -9.83 -8.29
N HIS A 154 6.42 -10.00 -8.75
CA HIS A 154 5.89 -9.37 -9.96
C HIS A 154 6.01 -7.84 -9.95
N LEU A 155 5.72 -7.19 -8.82
CA LEU A 155 5.77 -5.73 -8.70
C LEU A 155 7.20 -5.16 -8.79
N ILE A 156 8.18 -5.86 -8.20
CA ILE A 156 9.60 -5.48 -8.26
C ILE A 156 10.10 -5.60 -9.71
N LEU A 157 9.75 -6.70 -10.39
CA LEU A 157 10.10 -6.91 -11.79
C LEU A 157 9.50 -5.83 -12.72
N GLN A 158 8.22 -5.53 -12.53
CA GLN A 158 7.51 -4.51 -13.33
C GLN A 158 8.12 -3.12 -13.11
N ARG A 159 8.41 -2.74 -11.86
CA ARG A 159 9.12 -1.49 -11.56
C ARG A 159 10.50 -1.45 -12.23
N ALA A 160 11.29 -2.51 -12.11
CA ALA A 160 12.62 -2.58 -12.70
C ALA A 160 12.59 -2.43 -14.23
N ARG A 161 11.62 -3.04 -14.92
CA ARG A 161 11.42 -2.86 -16.38
C ARG A 161 11.05 -1.43 -16.75
N TRP A 162 10.14 -0.82 -16.00
CA TRP A 162 9.72 0.55 -16.24
C TRP A 162 10.89 1.54 -16.12
N ASP A 163 11.69 1.37 -15.07
CA ASP A 163 12.85 2.21 -14.82
C ASP A 163 13.95 1.93 -15.85
N LEU A 164 14.17 0.66 -16.25
CA LEU A 164 15.16 0.30 -17.28
C LEU A 164 14.81 0.92 -18.63
N ALA A 165 13.53 0.86 -19.04
CA ALA A 165 13.07 1.53 -20.25
C ALA A 165 13.34 3.04 -20.20
N SER A 166 13.16 3.66 -19.03
CA SER A 166 13.41 5.09 -18.83
C SER A 166 14.91 5.42 -18.91
N ALA A 167 15.78 4.59 -18.33
CA ALA A 167 17.23 4.73 -18.42
C ALA A 167 17.70 4.57 -19.87
N LYS A 168 17.20 3.55 -20.58
CA LYS A 168 17.51 3.30 -22.00
C LYS A 168 17.04 4.42 -22.92
N ALA A 169 15.85 4.96 -22.69
CA ALA A 169 15.37 6.14 -23.41
C ALA A 169 16.31 7.34 -23.19
N SER A 170 16.76 7.56 -21.95
CA SER A 170 17.67 8.67 -21.60
C SER A 170 19.07 8.51 -22.19
N LEU A 171 19.49 7.27 -22.48
CA LEU A 171 20.72 6.94 -23.21
C LEU A 171 20.59 7.11 -24.73
N GLY A 172 19.40 7.44 -25.24
CA GLY A 172 19.11 7.51 -26.68
C GLY A 172 18.83 6.14 -27.33
N GLU A 173 18.83 5.06 -26.55
CA GLU A 173 18.52 3.69 -26.99
C GLU A 173 16.98 3.49 -27.12
N THR A 174 16.35 4.26 -28.01
CA THR A 174 14.89 4.37 -28.14
C THR A 174 14.22 3.03 -28.47
N ASP A 175 14.77 2.25 -29.40
CA ASP A 175 14.18 0.97 -29.80
C ASP A 175 14.26 -0.06 -28.67
N ALA A 176 15.37 -0.10 -27.93
CA ALA A 176 15.52 -0.96 -26.77
C ALA A 176 14.51 -0.59 -25.67
N ALA A 177 14.31 0.71 -25.42
CA ALA A 177 13.32 1.18 -24.46
C ALA A 177 11.88 0.79 -24.84
N LYS A 178 11.51 0.92 -26.12
CA LYS A 178 10.19 0.47 -26.64
C LYS A 178 10.01 -1.03 -26.44
N GLN A 179 11.04 -1.83 -26.75
CA GLN A 179 10.99 -3.28 -26.53
C GLN A 179 10.76 -3.63 -25.06
N ILE A 180 11.47 -2.98 -24.14
CA ILE A 180 11.29 -3.22 -22.70
C ILE A 180 9.88 -2.87 -22.23
N ILE A 181 9.25 -1.80 -22.77
CA ILE A 181 7.86 -1.45 -22.44
C ILE A 181 6.87 -2.46 -23.04
N ASN A 182 7.13 -2.99 -24.24
CA ASN A 182 6.32 -4.10 -24.78
C ASN A 182 6.40 -5.33 -23.87
N ASP A 183 7.60 -5.70 -23.40
CA ASP A 183 7.79 -6.80 -22.45
C ASP A 183 7.11 -6.54 -21.10
N TYR A 184 7.09 -5.28 -20.65
CA TYR A 184 6.36 -4.83 -19.46
C TYR A 184 4.85 -5.06 -19.61
N VAL A 185 4.26 -4.60 -20.73
CA VAL A 185 2.82 -4.77 -21.05
C VAL A 185 2.45 -6.25 -21.14
N ALA A 186 3.18 -7.03 -21.95
CA ALA A 186 2.88 -8.44 -22.16
C ALA A 186 2.91 -9.24 -20.85
N TYR A 187 3.88 -8.93 -19.98
CA TYR A 187 3.95 -9.59 -18.67
C TYR A 187 2.83 -9.16 -17.74
N ALA A 188 2.46 -7.87 -17.73
CA ALA A 188 1.37 -7.36 -16.92
C ALA A 188 0.04 -8.03 -17.33
N GLU A 189 -0.21 -8.20 -18.62
CA GLU A 189 -1.38 -8.93 -19.14
C GLU A 189 -1.37 -10.41 -18.72
N ALA A 190 -0.20 -11.07 -18.78
CA ALA A 190 -0.08 -12.47 -18.39
C ALA A 190 -0.27 -12.76 -16.89
N HIS A 191 -0.26 -11.72 -16.04
CA HIS A 191 -0.42 -11.83 -14.59
C HIS A 191 -1.60 -11.00 -14.05
N ASP A 192 -2.58 -10.69 -14.90
CA ASP A 192 -3.80 -9.95 -14.56
C ASP A 192 -3.56 -8.54 -13.96
N LEU A 193 -2.42 -7.92 -14.27
CA LEU A 193 -2.05 -6.56 -13.84
C LEU A 193 -2.56 -5.51 -14.84
N LYS A 194 -3.87 -5.49 -15.10
CA LYS A 194 -4.50 -4.68 -16.17
C LYS A 194 -4.15 -3.19 -16.11
N SER A 195 -4.13 -2.59 -14.93
CA SER A 195 -3.78 -1.17 -14.76
C SER A 195 -2.36 -0.85 -15.22
N GLN A 196 -1.41 -1.75 -14.97
CA GLN A 196 -0.03 -1.62 -15.44
C GLN A 196 0.06 -1.76 -16.95
N ALA A 197 -0.61 -2.76 -17.54
CA ALA A 197 -0.68 -2.92 -18.99
C ALA A 197 -1.23 -1.66 -19.68
N ASP A 198 -2.29 -1.06 -19.15
CA ASP A 198 -2.87 0.19 -19.68
C ASP A 198 -1.89 1.36 -19.63
N ILE A 199 -1.15 1.51 -18.52
CA ILE A 199 -0.10 2.55 -18.38
C ILE A 199 1.02 2.33 -19.40
N GLY A 200 1.47 1.08 -19.58
CA GLY A 200 2.50 0.73 -20.55
C GLY A 200 2.09 1.02 -21.99
N ARG A 201 0.85 0.66 -22.37
CA ARG A 201 0.30 0.96 -23.71
C ARG A 201 0.18 2.46 -23.97
N LYS A 202 -0.31 3.22 -23.00
CA LYS A 202 -0.37 4.69 -23.09
C LYS A 202 1.01 5.28 -23.31
N ARG A 203 2.01 4.84 -22.54
CA ARG A 203 3.39 5.30 -22.69
C ARG A 203 3.98 4.95 -24.06
N LEU A 204 3.72 3.75 -24.59
CA LEU A 204 4.16 3.36 -25.94
C LEU A 204 3.55 4.28 -27.01
N ALA A 205 2.26 4.58 -26.92
CA ALA A 205 1.57 5.46 -27.87
C ALA A 205 2.13 6.89 -27.86
N THR A 206 2.55 7.39 -26.69
CA THR A 206 3.14 8.72 -26.54
C THR A 206 4.67 8.69 -26.48
N PHE A 207 5.32 7.57 -26.82
CA PHE A 207 6.75 7.38 -26.55
C PHE A 207 7.58 8.39 -27.32
N ASP A 208 7.36 8.52 -28.63
CA ASP A 208 8.15 9.42 -29.48
C ASP A 208 7.98 10.91 -29.11
N GLN A 209 6.86 11.26 -28.49
CA GLN A 209 6.59 12.62 -27.98
C GLN A 209 7.31 12.89 -26.66
N THR A 210 7.56 11.85 -25.86
CA THR A 210 8.09 11.93 -24.49
C THR A 210 9.55 11.48 -24.36
N ALA A 211 10.08 10.78 -25.38
CA ALA A 211 11.44 10.25 -25.42
C ALA A 211 12.53 11.32 -25.41
N LYS A 212 12.18 12.57 -25.73
CA LYS A 212 13.06 13.72 -25.57
C LYS A 212 12.63 14.50 -24.32
N PRO A 213 13.04 14.07 -23.11
CA PRO A 213 12.70 14.80 -21.91
C PRO A 213 13.14 16.25 -22.09
N LYS A 214 12.18 17.17 -21.98
CA LYS A 214 12.44 18.60 -22.02
C LYS A 214 13.30 18.90 -20.80
N MET A 215 14.62 18.98 -20.98
CA MET A 215 15.54 19.33 -19.89
C MET A 215 15.10 20.70 -19.37
N VAL A 216 14.62 20.73 -18.13
CA VAL A 216 14.28 21.97 -17.45
C VAL A 216 15.58 22.77 -17.39
N ARG A 217 15.58 23.98 -17.95
CA ARG A 217 16.80 24.80 -17.96
C ARG A 217 17.19 25.08 -16.52
N GLN A 218 18.48 25.10 -16.21
CA GLN A 218 18.94 25.38 -14.84
C GLN A 218 18.42 26.72 -14.31
N SER A 219 18.23 27.72 -15.18
CA SER A 219 17.57 28.99 -14.83
C SER A 219 16.11 28.85 -14.40
N GLN A 220 15.40 27.80 -14.83
CA GLN A 220 14.05 27.48 -14.39
C GLN A 220 14.04 26.73 -13.05
N LEU A 221 15.10 25.98 -12.74
CA LEU A 221 15.29 25.36 -11.42
C LEU A 221 15.72 26.38 -10.36
N LEU A 222 16.44 27.43 -10.77
CA LEU A 222 16.91 28.52 -9.93
C LEU A 222 15.93 29.69 -9.84
N MET A 223 14.63 29.51 -10.14
CA MET A 223 13.65 30.52 -9.73
C MET A 223 13.77 30.66 -8.21
N SER A 224 14.47 31.72 -7.80
CA SER A 224 14.71 32.05 -6.40
C SER A 224 13.36 32.00 -5.70
N PRO A 225 13.30 31.56 -4.42
CA PRO A 225 12.07 31.67 -3.66
C PRO A 225 11.55 33.08 -3.89
N VAL A 226 10.30 33.20 -4.35
CA VAL A 226 9.66 34.50 -4.51
C VAL A 226 9.94 35.23 -3.21
N VAL A 227 10.82 36.23 -3.25
CA VAL A 227 11.10 37.05 -2.10
C VAL A 227 9.81 37.82 -1.93
N THR A 228 8.91 37.29 -1.09
CA THR A 228 7.74 38.02 -0.65
C THR A 228 8.27 39.36 -0.14
N PRO A 229 7.85 40.49 -0.73
CA PRO A 229 8.34 41.80 -0.35
C PRO A 229 8.22 41.94 1.18
N PRO A 230 9.28 42.31 1.90
CA PRO A 230 9.20 42.57 3.32
C PRO A 230 8.24 43.75 3.53
N GLY A 231 6.99 43.47 3.87
CA GLY A 231 5.95 44.49 4.02
C GLY A 231 4.54 44.05 3.64
N ALA A 232 4.36 42.94 2.89
CA ALA A 232 3.05 42.33 2.74
C ALA A 232 2.74 41.48 3.98
N THR A 233 2.40 42.14 5.09
CA THR A 233 1.72 41.48 6.21
C THR A 233 0.43 40.91 5.64
N PRO A 234 0.24 39.58 5.55
CA PRO A 234 -1.08 39.05 5.25
C PRO A 234 -2.00 39.61 6.32
N ALA A 235 -3.06 40.31 5.90
CA ALA A 235 -4.12 40.69 6.80
C ALA A 235 -4.68 39.39 7.39
N VAL A 236 -4.21 39.04 8.58
CA VAL A 236 -4.77 37.99 9.41
C VAL A 236 -6.14 38.51 9.79
N ALA A 237 -7.16 38.08 9.04
CA ALA A 237 -8.53 38.17 9.48
C ALA A 237 -8.56 37.52 10.87
N THR A 238 -8.76 38.35 11.88
CA THR A 238 -8.80 37.96 13.29
C THR A 238 -10.13 37.27 13.52
N THR A 239 -10.22 36.00 13.10
CA THR A 239 -11.16 35.07 13.73
C THR A 239 -10.43 34.47 14.92
N ASP A 240 -10.95 34.80 16.09
CA ASP A 240 -10.55 34.34 17.41
C ASP A 240 -10.79 32.82 17.55
N ASP A 241 -9.91 32.03 16.93
CA ASP A 241 -9.79 30.59 17.16
C ASP A 241 -8.34 30.17 16.89
N GLY A 242 -7.56 30.06 17.97
CA GLY A 242 -6.12 29.79 17.92
C GLY A 242 -5.76 28.45 17.24
N PRO A 243 -4.61 28.36 16.57
CA PRO A 243 -4.17 27.14 15.92
C PRO A 243 -3.74 26.12 16.97
N LYS A 244 -4.62 25.14 17.24
CA LYS A 244 -4.19 23.87 17.80
C LYS A 244 -3.33 23.19 16.75
N THR A 245 -2.05 23.02 17.04
CA THR A 245 -1.16 22.13 16.28
C THR A 245 -1.82 20.75 16.15
N PRO A 246 -1.72 20.07 14.99
CA PRO A 246 -2.21 18.71 14.85
C PRO A 246 -1.28 17.78 15.64
N ARG A 247 -1.56 17.65 16.94
CA ARG A 247 -1.07 16.53 17.74
C ARG A 247 -1.62 15.27 17.07
N GLY A 248 -0.74 14.33 16.76
CA GLY A 248 -1.06 13.10 16.04
C GLY A 248 -2.39 12.49 16.48
N ASN A 249 -3.18 12.10 15.49
CA ASN A 249 -4.53 11.56 15.58
C ASN A 249 -4.57 10.29 16.45
N LYS A 250 -4.58 10.48 17.77
CA LYS A 250 -5.16 9.54 18.70
C LYS A 250 -6.65 9.87 18.75
N LEU A 251 -7.51 8.85 18.84
CA LEU A 251 -8.86 9.07 19.35
C LEU A 251 -8.73 9.94 20.61
N ASP A 252 -9.58 10.96 20.72
CA ASP A 252 -9.60 11.74 21.94
C ASP A 252 -10.00 10.86 23.13
N VAL A 253 -9.81 11.40 24.33
CA VAL A 253 -10.01 10.63 25.58
C VAL A 253 -11.43 10.08 25.68
N GLU A 254 -12.42 10.75 25.08
CA GLU A 254 -13.81 10.27 25.07
C GLU A 254 -14.03 9.13 24.09
N GLY A 255 -13.53 9.23 22.85
CA GLY A 255 -13.59 8.16 21.87
C GLY A 255 -12.86 6.89 22.34
N GLN A 256 -11.73 7.03 23.03
CA GLN A 256 -11.02 5.90 23.63
C GLN A 256 -11.82 5.24 24.76
N LYS A 257 -12.44 6.04 25.64
CA LYS A 257 -13.27 5.52 26.75
C LYS A 257 -14.49 4.76 26.25
N LEU A 258 -15.19 5.29 25.26
CA LEU A 258 -16.34 4.60 24.67
C LEU A 258 -15.94 3.27 24.03
N LEU A 259 -14.83 3.25 23.27
CA LEU A 259 -14.30 2.02 22.68
C LEU A 259 -13.91 0.99 23.76
N GLU A 260 -13.33 1.43 24.87
CA GLU A 260 -13.04 0.57 26.02
C GLU A 260 -14.29 0.01 26.69
N ARG A 261 -15.35 0.82 26.85
CA ARG A 261 -16.65 0.34 27.41
C ARG A 261 -17.29 -0.71 26.52
N ILE A 262 -17.31 -0.50 25.20
CA ILE A 262 -17.81 -1.49 24.23
C ILE A 262 -17.01 -2.79 24.31
N LEU A 263 -15.67 -2.71 24.43
CA LEU A 263 -14.82 -3.90 24.53
C LEU A 263 -15.03 -4.68 25.83
N ARG A 264 -15.27 -3.98 26.94
CA ARG A 264 -15.64 -4.57 28.25
C ARG A 264 -17.06 -5.12 28.28
N GLY A 265 -17.87 -4.90 27.23
CA GLY A 265 -19.27 -5.31 27.18
C GLY A 265 -20.18 -4.45 28.06
N GLU A 266 -19.73 -3.26 28.45
CA GLU A 266 -20.50 -2.29 29.24
C GLU A 266 -21.49 -1.50 28.35
N GLU A 267 -21.30 -1.54 27.03
CA GLU A 267 -22.11 -0.81 26.05
C GLU A 267 -22.27 -1.67 24.78
N ASP A 268 -23.48 -1.70 24.22
CA ASP A 268 -23.77 -2.50 23.03
C ASP A 268 -23.08 -1.94 21.80
N LEU A 269 -22.65 -2.84 20.90
CA LEU A 269 -22.15 -2.45 19.59
C LEU A 269 -23.29 -1.81 18.77
N PRO A 270 -23.00 -0.75 17.98
CA PRO A 270 -23.93 -0.31 16.94
C PRO A 270 -24.35 -1.49 16.08
N LYS A 271 -25.63 -1.55 15.69
CA LYS A 271 -26.28 -2.74 15.08
C LYS A 271 -25.59 -3.23 13.80
N ASP A 272 -24.80 -2.39 13.16
CA ASP A 272 -24.12 -2.66 11.90
C ASP A 272 -22.61 -2.93 12.06
N TRP A 273 -22.06 -2.82 13.26
CA TRP A 273 -20.67 -3.17 13.55
C TRP A 273 -20.54 -4.67 13.80
N LYS A 274 -19.40 -5.24 13.38
CA LYS A 274 -19.11 -6.66 13.58
C LYS A 274 -18.00 -6.85 14.59
N ARG A 275 -18.29 -7.64 15.63
CA ARG A 275 -17.27 -8.16 16.54
C ARG A 275 -16.71 -9.45 15.97
N THR A 276 -15.39 -9.56 15.87
CA THR A 276 -14.71 -10.83 15.68
C THR A 276 -14.10 -11.28 17.01
N ASP A 277 -13.56 -12.49 17.04
CA ASP A 277 -12.92 -13.03 18.25
C ASP A 277 -11.73 -12.18 18.74
N THR A 278 -11.14 -11.37 17.86
CA THR A 278 -9.91 -10.61 18.12
C THR A 278 -9.99 -9.13 17.80
N ASP A 279 -11.05 -8.65 17.14
CA ASP A 279 -11.12 -7.27 16.66
C ASP A 279 -12.58 -6.75 16.53
N ILE A 280 -12.73 -5.44 16.31
CA ILE A 280 -13.98 -4.80 15.92
C ILE A 280 -13.81 -4.32 14.49
N LEU A 281 -14.72 -4.75 13.60
CA LEU A 281 -14.76 -4.30 12.22
C LEU A 281 -15.78 -3.17 12.08
N ILE A 282 -15.29 -2.01 11.63
CA ILE A 282 -16.06 -0.81 11.38
C ILE A 282 -16.37 -0.76 9.89
N PRO A 283 -17.66 -0.73 9.49
CA PRO A 283 -18.04 -0.60 8.09
C PRO A 283 -17.81 0.85 7.61
N VAL A 284 -17.29 1.00 6.40
CA VAL A 284 -17.25 2.26 5.65
C VAL A 284 -18.23 2.15 4.50
N ARG A 285 -19.03 3.19 4.26
CA ARG A 285 -20.17 3.14 3.34
C ARG A 285 -20.00 4.14 2.20
N ASP A 286 -20.66 3.86 1.09
CA ASP A 286 -20.86 4.86 0.02
C ASP A 286 -22.13 5.70 0.25
N ASP A 287 -22.39 6.65 -0.64
CA ASP A 287 -23.57 7.53 -0.64
C ASP A 287 -24.91 6.77 -0.70
N GLY A 288 -24.89 5.51 -1.14
CA GLY A 288 -26.04 4.61 -1.16
C GLY A 288 -26.25 3.86 0.15
N GLY A 289 -25.39 4.08 1.15
CA GLY A 289 -25.37 3.34 2.41
C GLY A 289 -24.80 1.92 2.26
N GLN A 290 -24.21 1.57 1.12
CA GLN A 290 -23.63 0.25 0.88
C GLN A 290 -22.23 0.18 1.50
N ILE A 291 -21.93 -0.90 2.23
CA ILE A 291 -20.61 -1.10 2.85
C ILE A 291 -19.57 -1.38 1.76
N ILE A 292 -18.59 -0.49 1.62
CA ILE A 292 -17.50 -0.58 0.64
C ILE A 292 -16.18 -1.08 1.24
N ALA A 293 -15.98 -0.92 2.55
CA ALA A 293 -14.80 -1.43 3.25
C ALA A 293 -15.08 -1.77 4.72
N TRP A 294 -14.20 -2.58 5.32
CA TRP A 294 -14.19 -2.87 6.76
C TRP A 294 -12.81 -2.52 7.31
N TYR A 295 -12.77 -1.67 8.34
CA TYR A 295 -11.52 -1.34 9.05
C TYR A 295 -11.49 -2.04 10.40
N SER A 296 -10.34 -2.63 10.72
CA SER A 296 -10.10 -3.24 12.02
C SER A 296 -9.52 -2.20 12.98
N LYS A 297 -9.85 -2.30 14.27
CA LYS A 297 -9.28 -1.44 15.33
C LYS A 297 -7.76 -1.50 15.32
N THR A 298 -7.21 -2.71 15.16
CA THR A 298 -5.75 -2.93 15.09
C THR A 298 -5.11 -2.13 13.96
N SER A 299 -5.77 -2.02 12.81
CA SER A 299 -5.30 -1.24 11.66
C SER A 299 -5.33 0.27 11.93
N LEU A 300 -6.38 0.76 12.60
CA LEU A 300 -6.50 2.16 13.01
C LEU A 300 -5.46 2.55 14.06
N GLU A 301 -5.21 1.70 15.05
CA GLU A 301 -4.23 1.96 16.13
C GLU A 301 -2.77 1.93 15.64
N ARG A 302 -2.47 1.16 14.58
CA ARG A 302 -1.13 1.09 13.98
C ARG A 302 -0.83 2.25 13.03
N GLY A 303 -1.74 3.21 12.87
CA GLY A 303 -1.57 4.32 11.94
C GLY A 303 -1.55 3.89 10.46
N ALA A 304 -2.07 2.70 10.16
CA ALA A 304 -2.16 2.19 8.79
C ALA A 304 -3.39 2.74 8.02
N VAL A 305 -4.14 3.65 8.64
CA VAL A 305 -5.37 4.24 8.10
C VAL A 305 -5.22 5.75 8.07
N ASP A 306 -5.75 6.39 7.03
CA ASP A 306 -5.73 7.83 6.87
C ASP A 306 -6.30 8.52 8.13
N PRO A 307 -5.58 9.50 8.70
CA PRO A 307 -6.00 10.32 9.84
C PRO A 307 -7.44 10.86 9.74
N ARG A 308 -7.95 11.09 8.53
CA ARG A 308 -9.30 11.59 8.26
C ARG A 308 -10.38 10.57 8.63
N TRP A 309 -10.18 9.27 8.36
CA TRP A 309 -11.12 8.20 8.74
C TRP A 309 -11.23 7.99 10.26
N VAL A 310 -10.17 8.31 11.01
CA VAL A 310 -10.22 8.32 12.49
C VAL A 310 -11.19 9.38 13.02
N ARG A 311 -11.36 10.49 12.28
CA ARG A 311 -12.28 11.57 12.64
C ARG A 311 -13.74 11.18 12.39
N VAL A 312 -14.02 10.50 11.29
CA VAL A 312 -15.34 9.92 10.98
C VAL A 312 -15.77 9.00 12.12
N LEU A 313 -14.89 8.08 12.51
CA LEU A 313 -15.11 7.13 13.61
C LEU A 313 -15.39 7.84 14.95
N ALA A 314 -14.65 8.90 15.26
CA ALA A 314 -14.83 9.64 16.51
C ALA A 314 -16.21 10.31 16.59
N GLU A 315 -16.71 10.89 15.49
CA GLU A 315 -18.04 11.50 15.45
C GLU A 315 -19.15 10.45 15.48
N THR A 316 -18.98 9.29 14.80
CA THR A 316 -19.94 8.17 14.89
C THR A 316 -20.09 7.70 16.33
N LEU A 317 -18.96 7.53 17.03
CA LEU A 317 -18.92 7.09 18.43
C LEU A 317 -19.61 8.10 19.36
N ARG A 318 -19.52 9.40 19.09
CA ARG A 318 -20.26 10.42 19.86
C ARG A 318 -21.76 10.48 19.56
N GLY A 319 -22.27 9.64 18.66
CA GLY A 319 -23.67 9.66 18.22
C GLY A 319 -23.99 10.81 17.26
N ASN A 320 -22.98 11.50 16.74
CA ASN A 320 -23.14 12.62 15.81
C ASN A 320 -23.12 12.11 14.36
N VAL A 321 -24.19 11.38 13.99
CA VAL A 321 -24.28 10.65 12.72
C VAL A 321 -24.17 11.61 11.52
N GLU A 322 -24.89 12.74 11.53
CA GLU A 322 -24.86 13.72 10.44
C GLU A 322 -23.44 14.25 10.17
N ARG A 323 -22.67 14.55 11.23
CA ARG A 323 -21.30 15.06 11.08
C ARG A 323 -20.33 13.98 10.63
N SER A 324 -20.55 12.74 11.04
CA SER A 324 -19.78 11.58 10.59
C SER A 324 -19.96 11.39 9.08
N ASP A 325 -21.21 11.44 8.61
CA ASP A 325 -21.57 11.31 7.19
C ASP A 325 -20.96 12.46 6.35
N GLU A 326 -21.02 13.71 6.83
CA GLU A 326 -20.37 14.85 6.15
C GLU A 326 -18.86 14.67 5.97
N LEU A 327 -18.18 14.16 7.00
CA LEU A 327 -16.73 13.91 6.96
C LEU A 327 -16.38 12.75 6.02
N GLU A 328 -17.19 11.70 6.00
CA GLU A 328 -17.04 10.57 5.08
C GLU A 328 -17.18 11.05 3.62
N GLN A 329 -18.22 11.85 3.32
CA GLN A 329 -18.42 12.47 2.01
C GLN A 329 -17.26 13.37 1.58
N GLU A 330 -16.74 14.18 2.50
CA GLU A 330 -15.59 15.06 2.23
C GLU A 330 -14.33 14.25 1.85
N ILE A 331 -14.06 13.15 2.56
CA ILE A 331 -12.92 12.27 2.30
C ILE A 331 -13.07 11.59 0.93
N LEU A 332 -14.23 11.01 0.66
CA LEU A 332 -14.50 10.33 -0.61
C LEU A 332 -14.44 11.28 -1.81
N HIS A 333 -14.86 12.54 -1.64
CA HIS A 333 -14.72 13.58 -2.67
C HIS A 333 -13.25 13.94 -2.92
N GLN A 334 -12.46 14.12 -1.86
CA GLN A 334 -11.03 14.43 -1.96
C GLN A 334 -10.20 13.28 -2.58
N GLU A 335 -10.61 12.04 -2.34
CA GLU A 335 -9.96 10.85 -2.92
C GLU A 335 -10.42 10.56 -4.37
N GLY A 336 -11.32 11.37 -4.92
CA GLY A 336 -11.85 11.20 -6.27
C GLY A 336 -12.71 9.95 -6.44
N MET A 337 -13.16 9.35 -5.32
CA MET A 337 -14.06 8.20 -5.33
C MET A 337 -15.51 8.60 -5.59
N LEU A 338 -15.84 9.88 -5.38
CA LEU A 338 -17.09 10.50 -5.83
C LEU A 338 -16.92 11.14 -7.20
N THR A 339 -17.43 10.47 -8.24
CA THR A 339 -17.65 11.16 -9.52
C THR A 339 -18.81 12.14 -9.34
N LYS A 340 -18.62 13.40 -9.74
CA LYS A 340 -19.70 14.40 -9.77
C LYS A 340 -20.93 13.77 -10.40
N LYS A 341 -22.04 13.74 -9.64
CA LYS A 341 -23.38 13.49 -10.15
C LYS A 341 -23.58 14.43 -11.34
N SER A 342 -23.46 13.92 -12.56
CA SER A 342 -23.90 14.65 -13.73
C SER A 342 -25.39 14.86 -13.54
N GLU A 343 -25.78 16.13 -13.45
CA GLU A 343 -27.17 16.54 -13.62
C GLU A 343 -27.71 15.82 -14.85
N THR A 344 -28.88 15.23 -14.66
CA THR A 344 -29.59 14.42 -15.63
C THR A 344 -30.02 15.31 -16.79
N GLU A 345 -29.10 15.53 -17.73
CA GLU A 345 -29.44 16.12 -19.02
C GLU A 345 -30.20 15.05 -19.81
N LYS A 346 -31.50 15.31 -19.94
CA LYS A 346 -32.46 14.51 -20.69
C LYS A 346 -31.94 14.35 -22.13
N PRO A 347 -31.76 13.12 -22.66
CA PRO A 347 -31.24 12.97 -24.02
C PRO A 347 -32.28 13.47 -25.01
N GLU A 348 -31.97 14.58 -25.69
CA GLU A 348 -32.65 14.97 -26.92
C GLU A 348 -32.44 13.87 -27.96
N THR A 349 -33.57 13.41 -28.51
CA THR A 349 -33.63 12.39 -29.55
C THR A 349 -33.00 12.97 -30.82
N PRO A 350 -31.94 12.36 -31.40
CA PRO A 350 -31.41 12.81 -32.67
C PRO A 350 -32.45 12.61 -33.79
N PRO A 351 -32.54 13.53 -34.76
CA PRO A 351 -33.46 13.39 -35.89
C PRO A 351 -33.08 12.16 -36.72
N ALA A 352 -34.10 11.43 -37.17
CA ALA A 352 -33.98 10.22 -37.95
C ALA A 352 -33.12 10.45 -39.21
N GLU A 353 -32.00 9.75 -39.28
CA GLU A 353 -31.11 9.72 -40.44
C GLU A 353 -31.78 8.88 -41.53
N GLU A 354 -32.17 9.56 -42.61
CA GLU A 354 -32.86 9.01 -43.78
C GLU A 354 -31.92 8.03 -44.51
N GLN A 355 -32.21 6.73 -44.41
CA GLN A 355 -31.44 5.70 -45.12
C GLN A 355 -31.58 5.87 -46.64
N PRO A 356 -30.48 5.94 -47.41
CA PRO A 356 -30.54 6.02 -48.86
C PRO A 356 -31.10 4.73 -49.46
N ALA A 357 -31.99 4.90 -50.44
CA ALA A 357 -32.70 3.81 -51.12
C ALA A 357 -31.74 2.78 -51.76
N PRO A 358 -32.10 1.48 -51.76
CA PRO A 358 -31.26 0.42 -52.32
C PRO A 358 -31.13 0.55 -53.85
N THR A 359 -29.88 0.55 -54.31
CA THR A 359 -29.50 0.54 -55.74
C THR A 359 -30.04 -0.72 -56.43
N PRO A 360 -30.72 -0.60 -57.60
CA PRO A 360 -31.22 -1.76 -58.33
C PRO A 360 -30.08 -2.61 -58.92
N ALA A 361 -30.24 -3.93 -58.84
CA ALA A 361 -29.30 -4.91 -59.33
C ALA A 361 -29.16 -4.89 -60.87
N PRO A 362 -27.96 -5.13 -61.43
CA PRO A 362 -27.74 -5.14 -62.87
C PRO A 362 -28.46 -6.33 -63.52
N THR A 363 -29.23 -6.03 -64.56
CA THR A 363 -29.89 -7.01 -65.42
C THR A 363 -28.85 -7.78 -66.24
N PRO A 364 -28.92 -9.12 -66.31
CA PRO A 364 -28.03 -9.89 -67.18
C PRO A 364 -28.43 -9.71 -68.64
N GLY A 365 -27.58 -9.02 -69.41
CA GLY A 365 -27.64 -8.98 -70.87
C GLY A 365 -27.00 -10.23 -71.46
N GLY A 366 -27.68 -10.84 -72.43
CA GLY A 366 -27.24 -12.04 -73.16
C GLY A 366 -26.35 -11.78 -74.37
#